data_AF-A0A554R8L3-F1
#
_entry.id   AF-A0A554R8L3-F1
#
_cell.length_a   1.000
_cell.length_b   1.000
_cell.length_c   1.000
_cell.angle_alpha   90.00
_cell.angle_beta   90.00
_cell.angle_gamma   90.00
#
_symmetry.space_group_name_H-M   'P 1'
#
loop_
_entity.id
_entity.type
_entity.pdbx_description
1 polymer ?
#
loop_
_entity_poly.entity_id
_entity_poly.type
_entity_poly.pdbx_seq_one_letter_code
_entity_poly.pdbx_strand_id
1 'polypeptide(L)'
;MGIGDALGEKILAWTDRFQKFFVGEIDGFASRPQWLPGINVFNWYDEGYEIIEELRAQFPDVQVKPQFARYVFSVNERRESMGLLPISLPKEPKAGYISITDVLHPKGPK
;
A
#
# COMPACT_ATOMS: atom_id res chain seq x y z
N MET A 1 -5.80 9.64 -25.31
CA MET A 1 -5.19 10.08 -24.04
C MET A 1 -3.72 9.71 -24.11
N GLY A 2 -2.78 10.61 -23.78
CA GLY A 2 -1.36 10.48 -24.11
C GLY A 2 -0.51 9.51 -23.28
N ILE A 3 -1.13 8.51 -22.63
CA ILE A 3 -0.40 7.44 -21.94
C ILE A 3 -0.01 6.40 -23.00
N GLY A 4 1.24 5.93 -23.00
CA GLY A 4 1.68 4.94 -23.97
C GLY A 4 0.94 3.61 -23.78
N ASP A 5 0.67 2.88 -24.87
CA ASP A 5 -0.17 1.68 -24.85
C ASP A 5 0.28 0.66 -23.80
N ALA A 6 1.59 0.41 -23.68
CA ALA A 6 2.16 -0.52 -22.69
C ALA A 6 1.92 -0.08 -21.23
N LEU A 7 2.09 1.21 -20.91
CA LEU A 7 1.83 1.74 -19.58
C LEU A 7 0.33 1.75 -19.27
N GLY A 8 -0.50 2.04 -20.28
CA GLY A 8 -1.96 1.93 -20.20
C GLY A 8 -2.40 0.50 -19.84
N GLU A 9 -1.86 -0.50 -20.54
CA GLU A 9 -2.14 -1.92 -20.24
C GLU A 9 -1.66 -2.32 -18.84
N LYS A 10 -0.48 -1.86 -18.40
CA LYS A 10 0.04 -2.11 -17.04
C LYS A 10 -0.90 -1.52 -15.98
N ILE A 11 -1.37 -0.30 -16.15
CA ILE A 11 -2.34 0.35 -15.26
C ILE A 11 -3.67 -0.42 -15.24
N LEU A 12 -4.16 -0.85 -16.41
CA LEU A 12 -5.40 -1.64 -16.49
C LEU A 12 -5.27 -2.98 -15.77
N ALA A 13 -4.18 -3.72 -15.97
CA ALA A 13 -3.95 -4.99 -15.28
C ALA A 13 -3.74 -4.81 -13.75
N TRP A 14 -3.12 -3.71 -13.34
CA TRP A 14 -2.95 -3.36 -11.93
C TRP A 14 -4.27 -2.99 -11.25
N THR A 15 -5.12 -2.22 -11.93
CA THR A 15 -6.47 -1.85 -11.43
C THR A 15 -7.46 -3.01 -11.47
N ASP A 16 -7.38 -3.90 -12.47
CA ASP A 16 -8.20 -5.11 -12.55
C ASP A 16 -7.95 -6.06 -11.36
N ARG A 17 -6.68 -6.24 -10.97
CA ARG A 17 -6.34 -7.00 -9.75
C ARG A 17 -6.89 -6.35 -8.49
N PHE A 18 -6.83 -5.02 -8.39
CA PHE A 18 -7.47 -4.33 -7.27
C PHE A 18 -8.98 -4.61 -7.23
N GLN A 19 -9.68 -4.47 -8.34
CA GLN A 19 -11.12 -4.70 -8.42
C GLN A 19 -11.52 -6.15 -8.11
N LYS A 20 -10.70 -7.12 -8.51
CA LYS A 20 -10.97 -8.54 -8.29
C LYS A 20 -10.73 -9.00 -6.86
N PHE A 21 -9.68 -8.49 -6.21
CA PHE A 21 -9.21 -9.03 -4.94
C PHE A 21 -9.44 -8.12 -3.74
N PHE A 22 -9.62 -6.81 -3.92
CA PHE A 22 -9.84 -5.92 -2.78
C PHE A 22 -11.25 -6.11 -2.20
N VAL A 23 -11.35 -6.35 -0.89
CA VAL A 23 -12.63 -6.57 -0.20
C VAL A 23 -13.12 -5.27 0.44
N GLY A 24 -12.25 -4.58 1.17
CA GLY A 24 -12.65 -3.36 1.86
C GLY A 24 -11.54 -2.73 2.69
N GLU A 25 -11.68 -1.42 2.88
CA GLU A 25 -10.85 -0.68 3.84
C GLU A 25 -11.31 -1.04 5.26
N ILE A 26 -10.35 -1.42 6.11
CA ILE A 26 -10.56 -1.41 7.56
C ILE A 26 -9.91 -0.12 8.05
N ASP A 27 -10.72 0.80 8.58
CA ASP A 27 -10.21 2.05 9.17
C ASP A 27 -9.72 1.79 10.60
N GLY A 28 -8.74 0.88 10.71
CA GLY A 28 -8.15 0.43 11.96
C GLY A 28 -6.73 0.96 12.15
N PHE A 29 -6.38 1.33 13.38
CA PHE A 29 -5.02 1.75 13.73
C PHE A 29 -4.00 0.60 13.61
N ALA A 30 -4.44 -0.62 13.91
CA ALA A 30 -3.62 -1.83 13.99
C ALA A 30 -3.97 -2.88 12.92
N SER A 31 -5.01 -2.64 12.13
CA SER A 31 -5.51 -3.62 11.16
C SER A 31 -5.26 -3.14 9.75
N ARG A 32 -4.77 -4.05 8.90
CA ARG A 32 -4.60 -3.79 7.47
C ARG A 32 -5.94 -3.97 6.74
N PRO A 33 -6.11 -3.32 5.58
CA PRO A 33 -7.24 -3.57 4.69
C PRO A 33 -7.34 -5.03 4.24
N GLN A 34 -8.55 -5.45 3.88
CA GLN A 34 -8.82 -6.84 3.51
C GLN A 34 -8.73 -7.07 2.00
N TRP A 35 -8.07 -8.18 1.66
CA TRP A 35 -7.95 -8.69 0.31
C TRP A 35 -8.34 -10.18 0.30
N LEU A 36 -8.92 -10.62 -0.81
CA LEU A 36 -9.17 -12.03 -1.07
C LEU A 36 -7.83 -12.78 -1.19
N PRO A 37 -7.80 -14.07 -0.80
CA PRO A 37 -6.61 -14.90 -1.00
C PRO A 37 -6.29 -15.06 -2.50
N GLY A 38 -5.02 -15.31 -2.81
CA GLY A 38 -4.55 -15.49 -4.19
C GLY A 38 -3.85 -14.27 -4.80
N ILE A 39 -3.71 -13.19 -4.04
CA ILE A 39 -2.89 -12.02 -4.40
C ILE A 39 -1.82 -11.77 -3.36
N ASN A 40 -0.63 -11.39 -3.81
CA ASN A 40 0.38 -10.79 -2.93
C ASN A 40 0.19 -9.28 -2.94
N VAL A 41 -0.37 -8.76 -1.84
CA VAL A 41 -0.72 -7.34 -1.69
C VAL A 41 0.52 -6.44 -1.71
N PHE A 42 1.66 -6.93 -1.22
CA PHE A 42 2.92 -6.16 -1.25
C PHE A 42 3.49 -6.07 -2.66
N ASN A 43 3.44 -7.16 -3.44
CA ASN A 43 3.83 -7.09 -4.85
C ASN A 43 2.92 -6.11 -5.61
N TRP A 44 1.61 -6.13 -5.35
CA TRP A 44 0.69 -5.16 -5.95
C TRP A 44 1.04 -3.72 -5.58
N TYR A 45 1.48 -3.48 -4.33
CA TYR A 45 1.95 -2.17 -3.88
C TYR A 45 3.22 -1.73 -4.62
N ASP A 46 4.22 -2.60 -4.70
CA ASP A 46 5.51 -2.31 -5.36
C ASP A 46 5.30 -2.03 -6.86
N GLU A 47 4.48 -2.84 -7.53
CA GLU A 47 4.11 -2.62 -8.93
C GLU A 47 3.39 -1.28 -9.14
N GLY A 48 2.59 -0.84 -8.15
CA GLY A 48 1.99 0.48 -8.15
C GLY A 48 3.03 1.61 -8.12
N TYR A 49 4.13 1.43 -7.40
CA TYR A 49 5.23 2.41 -7.40
C TYR A 49 5.97 2.45 -8.73
N GLU A 50 6.20 1.30 -9.36
CA GLU A 50 6.81 1.26 -10.70
C GLU A 50 5.97 2.06 -11.71
N ILE A 51 4.65 1.87 -11.70
CA ILE A 51 3.72 2.64 -12.56
C ILE A 51 3.84 4.14 -12.31
N ILE A 52 3.99 4.56 -11.04
CA ILE A 52 4.12 5.97 -10.68
C ILE A 52 5.44 6.55 -11.21
N GLU A 53 6.55 5.82 -11.11
CA GLU A 53 7.83 6.25 -11.65
C GLU A 53 7.78 6.37 -13.19
N GLU A 54 7.14 5.41 -13.87
CA GLU A 54 6.92 5.48 -15.32
C GLU A 54 6.05 6.68 -15.72
N LEU A 55 4.99 6.96 -14.96
CA LEU A 55 4.12 8.13 -15.18
C LEU A 55 4.88 9.45 -14.96
N ARG A 56 5.75 9.53 -13.95
CA ARG A 56 6.60 10.71 -13.70
C ARG A 56 7.62 10.93 -14.81
N ALA A 57 8.19 9.86 -15.34
CA ALA A 57 9.10 9.93 -16.47
C ALA A 57 8.39 10.40 -17.75
N GLN A 58 7.15 9.94 -17.99
CA GLN A 58 6.37 10.33 -19.16
C GLN A 58 5.81 11.76 -19.05
N PHE A 59 5.49 12.22 -17.85
CA PHE A 59 4.90 13.53 -17.60
C PHE A 59 5.70 14.30 -16.53
N PRO A 60 6.91 14.80 -16.85
CA PRO A 60 7.79 15.45 -15.89
C PRO A 60 7.19 16.73 -15.28
N ASP A 61 6.31 17.41 -16.02
CA ASP A 61 5.62 18.62 -15.56
C ASP A 61 4.38 18.34 -14.70
N VAL A 62 4.01 17.06 -14.53
CA VAL A 62 2.83 16.65 -13.77
C VAL A 62 3.22 16.05 -12.43
N GLN A 63 2.62 16.55 -11.36
CA GLN A 63 2.82 15.99 -10.03
C GLN A 63 2.01 14.71 -9.84
N VAL A 64 2.64 13.55 -10.01
CA VAL A 64 2.03 12.23 -9.77
C VAL A 64 2.25 11.81 -8.31
N LYS A 65 1.15 11.65 -7.54
CA LYS A 65 1.18 11.28 -6.11
C LYS A 65 0.61 9.88 -5.88
N PRO A 66 1.38 8.94 -5.30
CA PRO A 66 0.84 7.65 -4.90
C PRO A 66 -0.07 7.81 -3.67
N GLN A 67 -1.31 7.31 -3.76
CA GLN A 67 -2.26 7.28 -2.63
C GLN A 67 -2.74 5.88 -2.28
N PHE A 68 -2.20 4.84 -2.92
CA PHE A 68 -2.67 3.47 -2.77
C PHE A 68 -2.09 2.74 -1.55
N ALA A 69 -1.15 3.33 -0.80
CA ALA A 69 -0.61 2.75 0.44
C ALA A 69 -1.72 2.43 1.48
N ARG A 70 -2.81 3.22 1.48
CA ARG A 70 -3.97 3.00 2.37
C ARG A 70 -4.70 1.69 2.12
N TYR A 71 -4.51 1.06 0.95
CA TYR A 71 -5.13 -0.22 0.61
C TYR A 71 -4.27 -1.41 1.05
N VAL A 72 -3.05 -1.19 1.56
CA VAL A 72 -2.12 -2.26 1.94
C VAL A 72 -1.77 -2.19 3.42
N PHE A 73 -1.55 -0.98 3.91
CA PHE A 73 -1.01 -0.72 5.24
C PHE A 73 -2.05 -0.15 6.18
N SER A 74 -1.96 -0.53 7.46
CA SER A 74 -2.72 0.09 8.55
C SER A 74 -2.39 1.58 8.70
N VAL A 75 -3.19 2.31 9.49
CA VAL A 75 -2.86 3.70 9.85
C VAL A 75 -1.53 3.77 10.61
N ASN A 76 -1.30 2.83 11.54
CA ASN A 76 -0.02 2.43 12.14
C ASN A 76 1.18 2.57 11.20
N GLU A 77 1.23 1.64 10.25
CA GLU A 77 2.38 1.45 9.37
C GLU A 77 2.63 2.67 8.47
N ARG A 78 1.55 3.33 8.01
CA ARG A 78 1.66 4.55 7.21
C ARG A 78 2.18 5.74 8.01
N ARG A 79 1.89 5.81 9.31
CA ARG A 79 2.41 6.87 10.18
C ARG A 79 3.89 6.67 10.45
N GLU A 80 4.30 5.43 10.73
CA GLU A 80 5.71 5.11 10.90
C GLU A 80 6.55 5.40 9.67
N SER A 81 6.05 5.07 8.47
CA SER A 81 6.78 5.37 7.24
C SER A 81 6.97 6.88 7.01
N MET A 82 6.14 7.71 7.65
CA MET A 82 6.27 9.17 7.67
C MET A 82 7.07 9.69 8.88
N GLY A 83 7.66 8.81 9.69
CA GLY A 83 8.39 9.18 10.91
C GLY A 83 7.50 9.64 12.07
N LEU A 84 6.19 9.37 12.00
CA LEU A 84 5.22 9.72 13.03
C LEU A 84 5.02 8.57 14.00
N LEU A 85 4.78 8.90 15.27
CA LEU A 85 4.47 7.90 16.29
C LEU A 85 3.11 7.24 16.02
N PRO A 86 2.97 5.93 16.30
CA PRO A 86 1.69 5.23 16.22
C PRO A 86 0.66 5.81 17.18
N ILE A 87 -0.60 5.76 16.78
CA ILE A 87 -1.76 6.11 17.60
C ILE A 87 -2.37 4.83 18.16
N SER A 88 -2.82 4.91 19.41
CA SER A 88 -3.62 3.87 20.06
C SER A 88 -4.92 4.48 20.56
N LEU A 89 -6.02 3.72 20.51
CA LEU A 89 -7.28 4.16 21.08
C LEU A 89 -7.15 4.28 22.62
N PRO A 90 -7.87 5.24 23.25
CA PRO A 90 -7.86 5.34 24.71
C PRO A 90 -8.38 4.03 25.31
N LYS A 91 -7.60 3.42 26.21
CA LYS A 91 -7.87 2.15 26.93
C LYS A 91 -7.58 0.83 26.19
N GLU A 92 -7.02 0.86 24.99
CA GLU A 92 -6.48 -0.36 24.39
C GLU A 92 -5.02 -0.57 24.85
N PRO A 93 -4.69 -1.69 25.54
CA PRO A 93 -3.29 -2.06 25.74
C PRO A 93 -2.64 -2.23 24.36
N LYS A 94 -1.35 -1.86 24.25
CA LYS A 94 -0.51 -1.85 23.03
C LYS A 94 -0.36 -3.21 22.30
N ALA A 95 -1.31 -4.13 22.42
CA ALA A 95 -1.32 -5.41 21.73
C ALA A 95 -1.96 -5.23 20.35
N GLY A 96 -1.13 -5.22 19.30
CA GLY A 96 -1.60 -5.09 17.91
C GLY A 96 -0.77 -4.14 17.05
N TYR A 97 0.25 -3.50 17.62
CA TYR A 97 1.18 -2.67 16.85
C TYR A 97 1.92 -3.51 15.80
N ILE A 98 1.55 -3.35 14.53
CA ILE A 98 2.30 -3.87 13.39
C ILE A 98 3.34 -2.79 13.03
N SER A 99 4.60 -2.98 13.43
CA SER A 99 5.66 -2.08 12.98
C SER A 99 6.00 -2.38 11.53
N ILE A 100 6.19 -1.34 10.71
CA ILE A 100 6.73 -1.53 9.35
C ILE A 100 8.13 -2.14 9.39
N THR A 101 8.87 -1.92 10.48
CA THR A 101 10.20 -2.49 10.70
C THR A 101 10.16 -4.02 10.83
N ASP A 102 9.11 -4.56 11.45
CA ASP A 102 8.92 -6.02 11.58
C ASP A 102 8.49 -6.67 10.24
N VAL A 103 8.00 -5.87 9.27
CA VAL A 103 7.68 -6.31 7.91
C VAL A 103 8.92 -6.33 7.02
N LEU A 104 9.77 -5.30 7.13
CA LEU A 104 11.01 -5.18 6.35
C LEU A 104 12.14 -6.07 6.88
N HIS A 105 12.14 -6.35 8.18
CA HIS A 105 13.08 -7.25 8.83
C HIS A 105 12.28 -8.28 9.65
N PRO A 106 11.80 -9.37 9.02
CA PRO A 106 11.17 -10.43 9.79
C PRO A 106 12.17 -10.92 10.82
N LYS A 107 11.85 -10.77 12.11
CA LYS A 107 12.65 -11.38 13.17
C LYS A 107 12.65 -12.88 12.91
N GLY A 108 13.82 -13.41 12.54
CA GLY A 108 14.02 -14.86 12.37
C GLY A 108 13.59 -15.61 13.64
N PRO A 109 13.22 -16.90 13.53
CA PRO A 109 12.71 -17.65 14.66
C PRO A 109 13.76 -17.65 15.78
N LYS A 110 13.31 -17.33 16.99
CA LYS A 110 14.04 -17.62 18.23
C LYS A 110 14.04 -19.11 18.50
#